data_AF-D3TMV5-F1
#
_entry.id   AF-D3TMV5-F1
#
_cell.length_a   1.000
_cell.length_b   1.000
_cell.length_c   1.000
_cell.angle_alpha   90.00
_cell.angle_beta   90.00
_cell.angle_gamma   90.00
#
_symmetry.space_group_name_H-M   'P 1'
#
loop_
_entity.id
_entity.type
_entity.pdbx_description
1 polymer ?
#
loop_
_entity_poly.entity_id
_entity_poly.type
_entity_poly.pdbx_seq_one_letter_code
_entity_poly.pdbx_strand_id
1 'polypeptide(L)'
;MPEHTPAPTPHRAVYGYAFYLLTLTLFVLYVLWALMPTKSLGLSYLPDKYFAVLLPMLVLVGLSFFTFFLYPAINMSITADKDEMASIVDVSLLLKDSEQNSINSWQEVQEKLKPVKKNVKNAGTVIENCQFCSGHHQLPKASEQIDTVHFIDLTEINNCLFS
;
A
#
# COMPACT_ATOMS: atom_id res chain seq x y z
N MET A 1 -15.01 2.12 -12.24
CA MET A 1 -15.34 0.68 -12.36
C MET A 1 -15.36 0.08 -10.95
N PRO A 2 -16.48 -0.51 -10.50
CA PRO A 2 -16.62 -1.07 -9.15
C PRO A 2 -15.73 -2.31 -8.90
N GLU A 3 -15.20 -2.91 -9.96
CA GLU A 3 -14.33 -4.11 -9.91
C GLU A 3 -13.06 -3.90 -9.07
N HIS A 4 -12.50 -2.68 -9.09
CA HIS A 4 -11.27 -2.31 -8.36
C HIS A 4 -11.54 -1.76 -6.96
N THR A 5 -12.80 -1.55 -6.58
CA THR A 5 -13.11 -1.03 -5.25
C THR A 5 -12.96 -2.16 -4.21
N PRO A 6 -12.30 -1.94 -3.06
CA PRO A 6 -12.24 -2.92 -1.97
C PRO A 6 -13.60 -3.12 -1.26
N ALA A 7 -14.66 -2.47 -1.75
CA ALA A 7 -15.99 -2.52 -1.17
C ALA A 7 -16.56 -3.95 -1.20
N PRO A 8 -17.36 -4.32 -0.19
CA PRO A 8 -18.02 -5.62 -0.15
C PRO A 8 -19.03 -5.72 -1.30
N THR A 9 -18.68 -6.48 -2.33
CA THR A 9 -19.62 -6.81 -3.42
C THR A 9 -20.19 -8.21 -3.19
N PRO A 10 -21.47 -8.45 -3.54
CA PRO A 10 -22.10 -9.75 -3.36
C PRO A 10 -21.33 -10.87 -4.07
N HIS A 11 -20.72 -10.56 -5.22
CA HIS A 11 -19.89 -11.50 -5.98
C HIS A 11 -18.63 -11.96 -5.21
N ARG A 12 -17.94 -11.04 -4.51
CA ARG A 12 -16.77 -11.40 -3.67
C ARG A 12 -17.17 -12.28 -2.48
N ALA A 13 -18.36 -12.06 -1.91
CA ALA A 13 -18.87 -12.86 -0.79
C ALA A 13 -19.13 -14.33 -1.20
N VAL A 14 -19.66 -14.55 -2.41
CA VAL A 14 -19.94 -15.90 -2.93
C VAL A 14 -18.64 -16.71 -3.08
N TYR A 15 -17.56 -16.12 -3.59
CA TYR A 15 -16.28 -16.81 -3.71
C TYR A 15 -15.68 -17.20 -2.36
N GLY A 16 -15.70 -16.28 -1.40
CA GLY A 16 -15.23 -16.56 -0.05
C GLY A 16 -16.01 -17.70 0.60
N TYR A 17 -17.33 -17.70 0.44
CA TYR A 17 -18.19 -18.75 0.97
C TYR A 17 -17.97 -20.11 0.28
N ALA A 18 -17.84 -20.14 -1.04
CA ALA A 18 -17.52 -21.37 -1.77
C ALA A 18 -16.16 -21.94 -1.36
N PHE A 19 -15.15 -21.09 -1.20
CA PHE A 19 -13.83 -21.48 -0.73
C PHE A 19 -13.85 -21.99 0.72
N TYR A 20 -14.66 -21.38 1.59
CA TYR A 20 -14.88 -21.85 2.95
C TYR A 20 -15.48 -23.28 2.97
N LEU A 21 -16.53 -23.55 2.18
CA LEU A 21 -17.10 -24.89 2.10
C LEU A 21 -16.10 -25.91 1.53
N LEU A 22 -15.32 -25.52 0.53
CA LEU A 22 -14.29 -26.37 -0.07
C LEU A 22 -13.18 -26.71 0.95
N THR A 23 -12.68 -25.71 1.68
CA THR A 23 -11.63 -25.94 2.69
C THR A 23 -12.14 -26.75 3.87
N LEU A 24 -13.39 -26.50 4.31
CA LEU A 24 -14.03 -27.27 5.37
C LEU A 24 -14.21 -28.74 4.97
N THR A 25 -14.70 -29.01 3.76
CA THR A 25 -14.90 -30.38 3.27
C THR A 25 -13.58 -31.12 3.10
N LEU A 26 -12.54 -30.47 2.55
CA LEU A 26 -11.19 -31.04 2.47
C LEU A 26 -10.59 -31.29 3.85
N PHE A 27 -10.80 -30.39 4.81
CA PHE A 27 -10.31 -30.57 6.18
C PHE A 27 -10.97 -31.76 6.88
N VAL A 28 -12.30 -31.91 6.76
CA VAL A 28 -13.02 -33.06 7.31
C VAL A 28 -12.53 -34.36 6.67
N LEU A 29 -12.39 -34.41 5.34
CA LEU A 29 -11.84 -35.58 4.64
C LEU A 29 -10.42 -35.91 5.10
N TYR A 30 -9.58 -34.89 5.30
CA TYR A 30 -8.22 -35.04 5.81
C TYR A 30 -8.19 -35.59 7.24
N VAL A 31 -9.02 -35.08 8.16
CA VAL A 31 -9.09 -35.57 9.54
C VAL A 31 -9.62 -37.01 9.58
N LEU A 32 -10.66 -37.30 8.81
CA LEU A 32 -11.18 -38.67 8.67
C LEU A 32 -10.09 -39.60 8.16
N TRP A 33 -9.38 -39.20 7.10
CA TRP A 33 -8.25 -39.97 6.58
C TRP A 33 -7.15 -40.16 7.61
N ALA A 34 -6.79 -39.12 8.37
CA ALA A 34 -5.70 -39.18 9.35
C ALA A 34 -6.00 -40.16 10.49
N LEU A 35 -7.21 -40.09 11.06
CA LEU A 35 -7.61 -40.87 12.24
C LEU A 35 -8.06 -42.30 11.90
N MET A 36 -8.54 -42.55 10.68
CA MET A 36 -9.09 -43.85 10.30
C MET A 36 -8.00 -44.92 10.15
N PRO A 37 -8.16 -46.14 10.69
CA PRO A 37 -7.18 -47.20 10.52
C PRO A 37 -7.25 -47.75 9.08
N THR A 38 -6.33 -47.30 8.23
CA THR A 38 -6.32 -47.63 6.78
C THR A 38 -6.01 -49.10 6.51
N LYS A 39 -5.10 -49.70 7.29
CA LYS A 39 -4.70 -51.11 7.10
C LYS A 39 -5.82 -52.11 7.38
N SER A 40 -6.68 -51.85 8.37
CA SER A 40 -7.80 -52.74 8.72
C SER A 40 -8.97 -52.63 7.73
N LEU A 41 -9.04 -51.54 6.97
CA LEU A 41 -10.10 -51.29 5.98
C LEU A 41 -9.69 -51.69 4.55
N GLY A 42 -8.52 -52.35 4.39
CA GLY A 42 -8.00 -52.74 3.07
C GLY A 42 -7.51 -51.56 2.22
N LEU A 43 -7.38 -50.38 2.81
CA LEU A 43 -7.02 -49.12 2.16
C LEU A 43 -5.49 -48.95 2.09
N SER A 44 -4.78 -49.93 1.53
CA SER A 44 -3.30 -49.98 1.51
C SER A 44 -2.64 -49.06 0.47
N TYR A 45 -3.41 -48.47 -0.44
CA TYR A 45 -2.90 -47.60 -1.51
C TYR A 45 -2.81 -46.12 -1.09
N LEU A 46 -3.31 -45.77 0.10
CA LEU A 46 -3.22 -44.39 0.61
C LEU A 46 -1.82 -44.09 1.16
N PRO A 47 -1.40 -42.81 1.15
CA PRO A 47 -0.10 -42.41 1.66
C PRO A 47 0.07 -42.77 3.13
N ASP A 48 1.32 -42.93 3.55
CA ASP A 48 1.66 -43.26 4.93
C ASP A 48 1.16 -42.18 5.91
N LYS A 49 0.83 -42.58 7.13
CA LYS A 49 0.26 -41.70 8.18
C LYS A 49 1.22 -40.60 8.61
N TYR A 50 2.53 -40.78 8.38
CA TYR A 50 3.52 -39.72 8.54
C TYR A 50 3.14 -38.44 7.76
N PHE A 51 2.55 -38.57 6.57
CA PHE A 51 2.12 -37.42 5.77
C PHE A 51 1.02 -36.60 6.45
N ALA A 52 0.26 -37.19 7.38
CA ALA A 52 -0.71 -36.44 8.17
C ALA A 52 -0.01 -35.35 9.00
N VAL A 53 1.20 -35.58 9.52
CA VAL A 53 1.94 -34.55 10.27
C VAL A 53 2.79 -33.68 9.35
N LEU A 54 3.38 -34.27 8.30
CA LEU A 54 4.25 -33.53 7.39
C LEU A 54 3.51 -32.42 6.64
N LEU A 55 2.31 -32.68 6.12
CA LEU A 55 1.54 -31.69 5.34
C LEU A 55 1.25 -30.39 6.12
N PRO A 56 0.64 -30.42 7.33
CA PRO A 56 0.39 -29.19 8.08
C PRO A 56 1.68 -28.49 8.49
N MET A 57 2.73 -29.25 8.80
CA MET A 57 4.06 -28.68 9.10
C MET A 57 4.63 -27.94 7.88
N LEU A 58 4.55 -28.53 6.68
CA LEU A 58 5.00 -27.91 5.44
C LEU A 58 4.20 -26.63 5.13
N VAL A 59 2.89 -26.64 5.35
CA VAL A 59 2.03 -25.44 5.18
C VAL A 59 2.45 -24.34 6.15
N LEU A 60 2.70 -24.66 7.42
CA LEU A 60 3.16 -23.68 8.41
C LEU A 60 4.52 -23.08 8.06
N VAL A 61 5.47 -23.91 7.62
CA VAL A 61 6.80 -23.46 7.16
C VAL A 61 6.66 -22.57 5.93
N GLY A 62 5.86 -22.99 4.93
CA GLY A 62 5.61 -22.21 3.73
C GLY A 62 4.95 -20.86 4.02
N LEU A 63 3.94 -20.83 4.89
CA LEU A 63 3.28 -19.59 5.33
C LEU A 63 4.23 -18.66 6.09
N SER A 64 5.07 -19.23 6.97
CA SER A 64 6.07 -18.45 7.70
C SER A 64 7.11 -17.86 6.74
N PHE A 65 7.61 -18.66 5.80
CA PHE A 65 8.55 -18.19 4.80
C PHE A 65 7.95 -17.09 3.92
N PHE A 66 6.71 -17.27 3.48
CA PHE A 66 5.99 -16.27 2.70
C PHE A 66 5.79 -14.97 3.49
N THR A 67 5.35 -15.06 4.74
CA THR A 67 5.00 -13.89 5.56
C THR A 67 6.23 -13.09 5.99
N PHE A 68 7.32 -13.76 6.38
CA PHE A 68 8.50 -13.08 6.92
C PHE A 68 9.53 -12.69 5.86
N PHE A 69 9.60 -13.41 4.74
CA PHE A 69 10.62 -13.15 3.73
C PHE A 69 10.01 -12.65 2.42
N LEU A 70 9.08 -13.40 1.82
CA LEU A 70 8.58 -13.05 0.48
C LEU A 70 7.73 -11.78 0.50
N TYR A 71 6.80 -11.65 1.45
CA TYR A 71 5.90 -10.51 1.49
C TYR A 71 6.65 -9.18 1.73
N PRO A 72 7.57 -9.06 2.71
CA PRO A 72 8.41 -7.88 2.86
C PRO A 72 9.33 -7.64 1.64
N ALA A 73 9.90 -8.69 1.06
CA ALA A 73 10.77 -8.55 -0.12
C ALA A 73 10.00 -7.99 -1.33
N ILE A 74 8.79 -8.49 -1.59
CA ILE A 74 7.93 -7.97 -2.67
C ILE A 74 7.56 -6.52 -2.38
N ASN A 75 7.14 -6.20 -1.16
CA ASN A 75 6.79 -4.83 -0.79
C ASN A 75 7.97 -3.88 -0.96
N MET A 76 9.18 -4.27 -0.51
CA MET A 76 10.40 -3.49 -0.73
C MET A 76 10.76 -3.37 -2.21
N SER A 77 10.50 -4.39 -3.03
CA SER A 77 10.77 -4.32 -4.48
C SER A 77 9.84 -3.38 -5.25
N ILE A 78 8.64 -3.12 -4.72
CA ILE A 78 7.64 -2.20 -5.31
C ILE A 78 7.79 -0.79 -4.74
N THR A 79 8.43 -0.64 -3.58
CA THR A 79 8.68 0.67 -2.97
C THR A 79 9.67 1.46 -3.83
N ALA A 80 9.43 2.76 -4.00
CA ALA A 80 10.33 3.65 -4.72
C ALA A 80 11.71 3.72 -4.06
N ASP A 81 12.74 4.11 -4.81
CA ASP A 81 14.07 4.32 -4.23
C ASP A 81 13.97 5.39 -3.12
N LYS A 82 14.73 5.19 -2.05
CA LYS A 82 14.78 6.10 -0.89
C LYS A 82 15.21 7.52 -1.29
N ASP A 83 15.99 7.65 -2.35
CA ASP A 83 16.53 8.93 -2.82
C ASP A 83 15.61 9.56 -3.89
N GLU A 84 14.54 8.87 -4.29
CA GLU A 84 13.59 9.36 -5.29
C GLU A 84 12.48 10.21 -4.63
N MET A 85 12.12 11.33 -5.28
CA MET A 85 11.06 12.23 -4.80
C MET A 85 9.68 11.52 -4.69
N ALA A 86 9.51 10.39 -5.40
CA ALA A 86 8.36 9.50 -5.35
C ALA A 86 8.08 8.95 -3.95
N SER A 87 9.13 8.79 -3.15
CA SER A 87 9.05 8.28 -1.77
C SER A 87 8.42 9.31 -0.82
N ILE A 88 8.59 10.60 -1.12
CA ILE A 88 8.15 11.71 -0.26
C ILE A 88 6.79 12.26 -0.72
N VAL A 89 6.58 12.37 -2.03
CA VAL A 89 5.44 13.11 -2.59
C VAL A 89 4.56 12.22 -3.46
N ASP A 90 3.26 12.22 -3.17
CA ASP A 90 2.26 11.56 -3.99
C ASP A 90 1.93 12.42 -5.23
N VAL A 91 2.44 11.96 -6.38
CA VAL A 91 2.23 12.61 -7.69
C VAL A 91 0.74 12.71 -8.03
N SER A 92 -0.08 11.75 -7.59
CA SER A 92 -1.52 11.76 -7.87
C SER A 92 -2.25 12.88 -7.13
N LEU A 93 -1.78 13.26 -5.93
CA LEU A 93 -2.32 14.38 -5.17
C LEU A 93 -1.83 15.72 -5.72
N LEU A 94 -0.57 15.80 -6.17
CA LEU A 94 -0.02 17.01 -6.80
C LEU A 94 -0.79 17.41 -8.06
N LEU A 95 -1.32 16.42 -8.77
CA LEU A 95 -1.88 16.58 -10.11
C LEU A 95 -3.38 16.31 -10.17
N LYS A 96 -4.05 16.44 -9.02
CA LYS A 96 -5.48 16.18 -8.82
C LYS A 96 -6.42 16.81 -9.87
N ASP A 97 -6.03 17.96 -10.44
CA ASP A 97 -6.81 18.68 -11.45
C ASP A 97 -6.41 18.37 -12.91
N SER A 98 -5.30 17.65 -13.13
CA SER A 98 -4.90 17.24 -14.47
C SER A 98 -5.37 15.82 -14.76
N GLU A 99 -5.97 15.59 -15.94
CA GLU A 99 -6.33 14.24 -16.41
C GLU A 99 -5.14 13.28 -16.19
N GLN A 100 -5.44 12.14 -15.54
CA GLN A 100 -4.51 11.06 -15.24
C GLN A 100 -3.96 10.41 -16.52
N ASN A 101 -3.10 11.13 -17.22
CA ASN A 101 -2.16 10.54 -18.14
C ASN A 101 -1.03 9.94 -17.31
N SER A 102 -0.70 8.68 -17.55
CA SER A 102 0.38 7.96 -16.85
C SER A 102 1.68 8.74 -16.99
N ILE A 103 2.10 9.39 -15.90
CA ILE A 103 3.34 10.16 -15.89
C ILE A 103 4.48 9.18 -15.78
N ASN A 104 5.37 9.24 -16.77
CA ASN A 104 6.48 8.29 -16.88
C ASN A 104 7.79 8.86 -16.31
N SER A 105 7.85 10.16 -16.00
CA SER A 105 9.08 10.82 -15.56
C SER A 105 8.83 12.02 -14.63
N TRP A 106 9.71 12.22 -13.66
CA TRP A 106 9.74 13.37 -12.75
C TRP A 106 9.80 14.73 -13.46
N GLN A 107 10.44 14.79 -14.63
CA GLN A 107 10.55 16.03 -15.39
C GLN A 107 9.20 16.52 -15.91
N GLU A 108 8.32 15.59 -16.29
CA GLU A 108 6.97 15.92 -16.76
C GLU A 108 6.11 16.50 -15.64
N VAL A 109 6.28 16.00 -14.41
CA VAL A 109 5.65 16.56 -13.21
C VAL A 109 6.09 18.01 -13.00
N GLN A 110 7.40 18.27 -13.05
CA GLN A 110 7.96 19.61 -12.85
C GLN A 110 7.43 20.61 -13.90
N GLU A 111 7.34 20.20 -15.17
CA GLU A 111 6.78 21.05 -16.22
C GLU A 111 5.33 21.44 -15.96
N LYS A 112 4.49 20.50 -15.52
CA LYS A 112 3.11 20.78 -15.15
C LYS A 112 2.98 21.70 -13.93
N LEU A 113 3.94 21.68 -13.02
CA LEU A 113 3.95 22.51 -11.80
C LEU A 113 4.52 23.93 -11.99
N LYS A 114 5.31 24.18 -13.04
CA LYS A 114 5.84 25.52 -13.37
C LYS A 114 4.82 26.67 -13.31
N PRO A 115 3.59 26.58 -13.87
CA PRO A 115 2.61 27.66 -13.78
C PRO A 115 2.17 27.96 -12.34
N VAL A 116 2.05 26.94 -11.48
CA VAL A 116 1.67 27.10 -10.07
C VAL A 116 2.76 27.86 -9.30
N LYS A 117 4.04 27.52 -9.51
CA LYS A 117 5.19 28.23 -8.91
C LYS A 117 5.13 29.74 -9.17
N LYS A 118 4.77 30.14 -10.39
CA LYS A 118 4.68 31.56 -10.79
C LYS A 118 3.60 32.29 -10.00
N ASN A 119 2.47 31.65 -9.71
CA ASN A 119 1.41 32.21 -8.88
C ASN A 119 1.82 32.32 -7.41
N VAL A 120 2.48 31.30 -6.85
CA VAL A 120 2.94 31.30 -5.44
C VAL A 120 3.98 32.39 -5.19
N LYS A 121 4.92 32.63 -6.11
CA LYS A 121 5.89 33.74 -5.99
C LYS A 121 5.23 35.12 -5.93
N ASN A 122 4.01 35.25 -6.44
CA ASN A 122 3.25 36.50 -6.42
C ASN A 122 2.34 36.62 -5.18
N ALA A 123 2.21 35.57 -4.37
CA ALA A 123 1.55 35.64 -3.08
C ALA A 123 2.50 36.29 -2.08
N GLY A 124 2.18 37.51 -1.63
CA GLY A 124 2.99 38.22 -0.64
C GLY A 124 3.17 37.41 0.64
N THR A 125 4.35 37.50 1.26
CA THR A 125 4.66 36.90 2.57
C THR A 125 3.93 37.56 3.73
N VAL A 126 3.17 38.62 3.44
CA VAL A 126 2.45 39.44 4.40
C VAL A 126 0.99 39.50 3.99
N ILE A 127 0.11 39.10 4.90
CA ILE A 127 -1.34 39.28 4.78
C ILE A 127 -1.64 40.68 5.33
N GLU A 128 -1.93 41.61 4.43
CA GLU A 128 -2.44 42.93 4.78
C GLU A 128 -3.98 42.84 4.89
N ASN A 129 -4.56 43.41 5.95
CA ASN A 129 -5.99 43.32 6.28
C ASN A 129 -6.53 41.89 6.47
N CYS A 130 -6.04 41.23 7.51
CA CYS A 130 -6.62 39.95 7.93
C CYS A 130 -8.12 40.08 8.26
N GLN A 131 -8.96 39.23 7.68
CA GLN A 131 -10.42 39.28 7.89
C GLN A 131 -10.86 38.98 9.33
N PHE A 132 -10.01 38.37 10.15
CA PHE A 132 -10.35 38.01 11.53
C PHE A 132 -9.95 39.08 12.55
N CYS A 133 -8.82 39.75 12.34
CA CYS A 133 -8.25 40.69 13.32
C CYS A 133 -7.95 42.09 12.76
N SER A 134 -8.16 42.31 11.46
CA SER A 134 -7.89 43.58 10.75
C SER A 134 -6.44 44.10 10.87
N GLY A 135 -5.50 43.23 11.23
CA GLY A 135 -4.08 43.55 11.36
C GLY A 135 -3.22 43.02 10.21
N HIS A 136 -1.92 43.25 10.33
CA HIS A 136 -0.89 42.70 9.44
C HIS A 136 -0.30 41.42 10.04
N HIS A 137 -0.27 40.35 9.26
CA HIS A 137 0.39 39.10 9.65
C HIS A 137 1.47 38.73 8.67
N GLN A 138 2.64 38.38 9.20
CA GLN A 138 3.66 37.70 8.42
C GLN A 138 3.40 36.20 8.45
N LEU A 139 3.38 35.58 7.28
CA LEU A 139 3.36 34.13 7.18
C LEU A 139 4.68 33.59 7.74
N PRO A 140 4.65 32.66 8.72
CA PRO A 140 5.86 32.06 9.26
C PRO A 140 6.62 31.34 8.15
N LYS A 141 7.95 31.29 8.27
CA LYS A 141 8.77 30.57 7.28
C LYS A 141 8.47 29.06 7.39
N ALA A 142 8.64 28.32 6.29
CA ALA A 142 8.39 26.87 6.29
C ALA A 142 9.15 26.12 7.40
N SER A 143 10.36 26.59 7.73
CA SER A 143 11.20 26.06 8.83
C SER A 143 10.62 26.28 10.23
N GLU A 144 9.70 27.22 10.39
CA GLU A 144 9.08 27.59 11.68
C GLU A 144 7.69 26.94 11.86
N GLN A 145 7.16 26.29 10.81
CA GLN A 145 5.72 26.11 10.72
C GLN A 145 5.18 24.81 11.35
N ILE A 146 5.99 23.75 11.57
CA ILE A 146 5.51 22.50 12.19
C ILE A 146 6.66 21.67 12.82
N ASP A 147 6.65 21.48 14.15
CA ASP A 147 7.68 20.69 14.89
C ASP A 147 7.78 19.23 14.41
N THR A 148 6.67 18.60 14.04
CA THR A 148 6.65 17.19 13.61
C THR A 148 7.29 16.96 12.24
N VAL A 149 7.54 18.02 11.48
CA VAL A 149 8.12 17.97 10.12
C VAL A 149 9.52 18.57 10.08
N HIS A 150 10.11 18.94 11.23
CA HIS A 150 11.45 19.55 11.31
C HIS A 150 12.55 18.66 10.69
N PHE A 151 12.40 17.34 10.73
CA PHE A 151 13.38 16.41 10.13
C PHE A 151 13.34 16.38 8.60
N ILE A 152 12.37 17.05 7.99
CA ILE A 152 12.17 17.12 6.55
C ILE A 152 12.34 18.58 6.12
N ASP A 153 13.38 18.89 5.34
CA ASP A 153 13.58 20.25 4.85
C ASP A 153 12.56 20.57 3.75
N LEU A 154 11.47 21.20 4.16
CA LEU A 154 10.41 21.66 3.27
C LEU A 154 10.92 22.67 2.21
N THR A 155 12.03 23.36 2.49
CA THR A 155 12.66 24.27 1.54
C THR A 155 13.32 23.48 0.41
N GLU A 156 14.05 22.42 0.76
CA GLU A 156 14.67 21.50 -0.20
C GLU A 156 13.61 20.80 -1.06
N ILE A 157 12.54 20.29 -0.45
CA ILE A 157 11.43 19.67 -1.18
C ILE A 157 10.78 20.65 -2.16
N ASN A 158 10.47 21.87 -1.71
CA ASN A 158 9.91 22.89 -2.59
C ASN A 158 10.86 23.25 -3.73
N ASN A 159 12.16 23.30 -3.48
CA ASN A 159 13.14 23.51 -4.52
C ASN A 159 13.11 22.36 -5.53
N CYS A 160 13.11 21.10 -5.10
CA CYS A 160 13.05 19.95 -6.00
C CYS A 160 11.72 19.85 -6.79
N LEU A 161 10.58 20.15 -6.15
CA LEU A 161 9.26 20.13 -6.80
C LEU A 161 9.10 21.19 -7.87
N PHE A 162 9.62 22.39 -7.60
CA PHE A 162 9.39 23.55 -8.45
C PHE A 162 10.61 23.96 -9.29
N SER A 163 11.76 23.28 -9.21
CA SER A 163 12.99 23.65 -9.93
C SER A 163 12.80 23.77 -11.45
#